data_AF-K0TCV2-F1
#
_entry.id   AF-K0TCV2-F1
#
_cell.length_a   1.000
_cell.length_b   1.000
_cell.length_c   1.000
_cell.angle_alpha   90.00
_cell.angle_beta   90.00
_cell.angle_gamma   90.00
#
_symmetry.space_group_name_H-M   'P 1'
#
loop_
_entity.id
_entity.type
_entity.pdbx_description
1 polymer ?
#
loop_
_entity_poly.entity_id
_entity_poly.type
_entity_poly.pdbx_seq_one_letter_code
_entity_poly.pdbx_strand_id
1 'polypeptide(L)'
;MNLLFLSFILGARAFTFDRPPLSSLSSPRTRTARIFDSTTALDNDVSRVEAIAEAKGRIEDSLAGTDKGRSASDSEREEIKSLLRELEDLCTLSEVRVCIAKQVIDVPGGKYRNELYVGGSGADGDEDAWLTAVLDASWSEWDGKFLDSGTGDVSASDGVDYGATTWKVDFETLQISAFGIPLFTQKFKAGTARTWKMTYLDDETRIVRAGKTGRPDDDVIFYMIRGST
;
A
#
# COMPACT_ATOMS: atom_id res chain seq x y z
N MET A 1 13.43 0.67 -11.49
CA MET A 1 12.65 0.46 -10.26
C MET A 1 11.61 1.58 -10.20
N ASN A 2 10.32 1.25 -10.29
CA ASN A 2 9.25 2.23 -10.48
C ASN A 2 8.85 2.83 -9.11
N LEU A 3 9.19 4.09 -8.85
CA LEU A 3 8.91 4.80 -7.58
C LEU A 3 7.42 4.81 -7.21
N LEU A 4 6.53 4.64 -8.21
CA LEU A 4 5.08 4.50 -8.03
C LEU A 4 4.67 3.31 -7.16
N PHE A 5 5.47 2.23 -7.11
CA PHE A 5 5.15 1.03 -6.33
C PHE A 5 5.35 1.28 -4.82
N LEU A 6 6.36 2.07 -4.44
CA LEU A 6 6.58 2.49 -3.05
C LEU A 6 5.51 3.48 -2.58
N SER A 7 5.03 4.34 -3.48
CA SER A 7 3.95 5.30 -3.21
C SER A 7 2.63 4.60 -2.89
N PHE A 8 2.38 3.43 -3.49
CA PHE A 8 1.16 2.66 -3.30
C PHE A 8 1.14 1.96 -1.93
N ILE A 9 2.28 1.41 -1.50
CA ILE A 9 2.33 0.58 -0.29
C ILE A 9 2.48 1.40 0.99
N LEU A 10 3.14 2.56 0.93
CA LEU A 10 3.29 3.45 2.10
C LEU A 10 2.16 4.49 2.22
N GLY A 11 1.12 4.44 1.37
CA GLY A 11 0.15 5.53 1.23
C GLY A 11 0.81 6.86 0.83
N ALA A 12 2.01 6.76 0.25
CA ALA A 12 2.93 7.87 0.08
C ALA A 12 2.96 8.37 -1.36
N ARG A 13 1.83 8.88 -1.86
CA ARG A 13 1.84 9.77 -3.03
C ARG A 13 2.53 11.12 -2.76
N ALA A 14 3.00 11.37 -1.52
CA ALA A 14 3.51 12.66 -1.07
C ALA A 14 5.05 12.79 -0.95
N PHE A 15 5.84 11.76 -1.26
CA PHE A 15 7.30 11.91 -1.33
C PHE A 15 7.73 12.24 -2.76
N THR A 16 7.80 13.52 -3.08
CA THR A 16 8.57 13.98 -4.24
C THR A 16 10.04 13.82 -3.90
N PHE A 17 10.64 12.74 -4.38
CA PHE A 17 12.09 12.56 -4.33
C PHE A 17 12.73 13.50 -5.36
N ASP A 18 13.49 14.50 -4.91
CA ASP A 18 14.36 15.27 -5.79
C ASP A 18 15.38 14.30 -6.41
N ARG A 19 15.28 14.10 -7.73
CA ARG A 19 16.20 13.23 -8.47
C ARG A 19 17.59 13.88 -8.53
N PRO A 20 18.67 13.20 -8.09
CA PRO A 20 20.01 13.64 -8.45
C PRO A 20 20.29 13.40 -9.95
N PRO A 21 21.09 14.26 -10.60
CA PRO A 21 21.46 14.09 -12.01
C PRO A 21 22.37 12.87 -12.18
N LEU A 22 21.98 11.94 -13.04
CA LEU A 22 22.76 10.77 -13.41
C LEU A 22 23.80 11.17 -14.47
N SER A 23 25.08 11.17 -14.10
CA SER A 23 26.21 11.24 -15.02
C SER A 23 26.80 9.84 -15.30
N SER A 24 27.30 9.71 -16.53
CA SER A 24 27.62 8.52 -17.30
C SER A 24 28.68 7.57 -16.72
N LEU A 25 28.44 6.26 -16.85
CA LEU A 25 29.50 5.24 -16.87
C LEU A 25 29.34 4.35 -18.11
N SER A 26 30.41 4.32 -18.93
CA SER A 26 30.57 3.51 -20.13
C SER A 26 31.60 2.41 -19.89
N SER A 27 31.28 1.18 -20.33
CA SER A 27 32.17 0.32 -21.14
C SER A 27 31.52 -1.05 -21.41
N PRO A 28 31.66 -1.62 -22.61
CA PRO A 28 30.99 -2.86 -23.01
C PRO A 28 31.81 -4.11 -22.65
N ARG A 29 31.12 -5.15 -22.17
CA ARG A 29 31.65 -6.53 -22.12
C ARG A 29 30.89 -7.39 -23.11
N THR A 30 31.60 -7.97 -24.07
CA THR A 30 31.08 -8.93 -25.04
C THR A 30 30.75 -10.24 -24.32
N ARG A 31 29.47 -10.63 -24.33
CA ARG A 31 29.01 -11.98 -23.96
C ARG A 31 28.31 -12.61 -25.15
N THR A 32 28.74 -13.82 -25.50
CA THR A 32 28.12 -14.68 -26.50
C THR A 32 26.75 -15.14 -25.98
N ALA A 33 25.67 -14.69 -26.62
CA ALA A 33 24.31 -15.09 -26.30
C ALA A 33 23.94 -16.38 -27.04
N ARG A 34 23.44 -17.37 -26.31
CA ARG A 34 22.62 -18.44 -26.89
C ARG A 34 21.22 -17.86 -27.11
N ILE A 35 20.74 -17.90 -28.34
CA ILE A 35 19.39 -17.49 -28.70
C ILE A 35 18.45 -18.58 -28.20
N PHE A 36 17.77 -18.31 -27.08
CA PHE A 36 16.59 -19.05 -26.67
C PHE A 36 15.40 -18.46 -27.43
N ASP A 37 14.63 -19.31 -28.11
CA ASP A 37 13.41 -18.90 -28.78
C ASP A 37 12.37 -18.54 -27.71
N SER A 38 12.26 -17.25 -27.41
CA SER A 38 11.55 -16.67 -26.25
C SER A 38 10.26 -15.92 -26.65
N THR A 39 9.82 -16.06 -27.90
CA THR A 39 8.68 -15.31 -28.45
C THR A 39 7.33 -15.81 -27.95
N THR A 40 7.17 -17.12 -27.69
CA THR A 40 5.89 -17.68 -27.24
C THR A 40 5.54 -17.37 -25.78
N ALA A 41 6.52 -17.04 -24.95
CA ALA A 41 6.30 -16.64 -23.56
C ALA A 41 5.79 -15.19 -23.46
N LEU A 42 6.23 -14.31 -24.36
CA LEU A 42 5.89 -12.89 -24.34
C LEU A 42 4.46 -12.61 -24.84
N ASP A 43 3.95 -13.38 -25.80
CA ASP A 43 2.59 -13.20 -26.34
C ASP A 43 1.50 -13.55 -25.31
N ASN A 44 1.76 -14.53 -24.43
CA ASN A 44 0.84 -14.87 -23.34
C ASN A 44 0.77 -13.77 -22.28
N ASP A 45 1.87 -13.06 -22.02
CA ASP A 45 1.91 -12.00 -21.02
C ASP A 45 1.10 -10.76 -21.45
N VAL A 46 1.18 -10.39 -22.73
CA VAL A 46 0.43 -9.23 -23.24
C VAL A 46 -1.07 -9.45 -23.13
N SER A 47 -1.56 -10.62 -23.56
CA SER A 47 -2.99 -10.96 -23.46
C SER A 47 -3.49 -10.98 -22.01
N ARG A 48 -2.66 -11.45 -21.07
CA ARG A 48 -3.01 -11.45 -19.64
C ARG A 48 -3.07 -10.04 -19.05
N VAL A 49 -2.15 -9.16 -19.41
CA VAL A 49 -2.14 -7.77 -18.93
C VAL A 49 -3.40 -7.04 -19.39
N GLU A 50 -3.84 -7.25 -20.63
CA GLU A 50 -5.08 -6.68 -21.16
C GLU A 50 -6.30 -7.20 -20.39
N ALA A 51 -6.39 -8.53 -20.16
CA ALA A 51 -7.48 -9.13 -19.39
C ALA A 51 -7.54 -8.59 -17.94
N ILE A 52 -6.38 -8.42 -17.28
CA ILE A 52 -6.29 -7.83 -15.94
C ILE A 52 -6.78 -6.39 -15.94
N ALA A 53 -6.41 -5.60 -16.96
CA ALA A 53 -6.85 -4.21 -17.07
C ALA A 53 -8.36 -4.12 -17.29
N GLU A 54 -8.92 -5.00 -18.12
CA GLU A 54 -10.36 -5.09 -18.38
C GLU A 54 -11.15 -5.47 -17.12
N ALA A 55 -10.71 -6.51 -16.39
CA ALA A 55 -11.35 -6.92 -15.14
C ALA A 55 -11.36 -5.80 -14.09
N LYS A 56 -10.26 -5.02 -14.00
CA LYS A 56 -10.20 -3.83 -13.12
C LYS A 56 -11.16 -2.75 -13.56
N GLY A 57 -11.24 -2.46 -14.87
CA GLY A 57 -12.19 -1.48 -15.41
C GLY A 57 -13.63 -1.84 -15.04
N ARG A 58 -14.01 -3.11 -15.17
CA ARG A 58 -15.34 -3.60 -14.77
C ARG A 58 -15.62 -3.38 -13.27
N ILE A 59 -14.65 -3.61 -12.39
CA ILE A 59 -14.81 -3.35 -10.95
C ILE A 59 -15.01 -1.85 -10.68
N GLU A 60 -14.21 -1.00 -11.35
CA GLU A 60 -14.33 0.45 -11.21
C GLU A 60 -15.71 0.95 -11.69
N ASP A 61 -16.19 0.42 -12.81
CA ASP A 61 -17.52 0.73 -13.36
C ASP A 61 -18.64 0.31 -12.42
N SER A 62 -18.57 -0.91 -11.85
CA SER A 62 -19.54 -1.38 -10.83
C SER A 62 -19.52 -0.52 -9.56
N LEU A 63 -18.39 0.11 -9.23
CA LEU A 63 -18.26 0.96 -8.05
C LEU A 63 -18.65 2.42 -8.31
N ALA A 64 -18.66 2.89 -9.56
CA ALA A 64 -18.82 4.31 -9.91
C ALA A 64 -20.14 4.94 -9.44
N GLY A 65 -21.20 4.14 -9.29
CA GLY A 65 -22.52 4.57 -8.78
C GLY A 65 -22.68 4.48 -7.26
N THR A 66 -21.65 4.03 -6.54
CA THR A 66 -21.71 3.73 -5.12
C THR A 66 -20.81 4.67 -4.31
N ASP A 67 -21.05 4.80 -3.00
CA ASP A 67 -20.05 5.39 -2.08
C ASP A 67 -18.88 4.41 -1.89
N LYS A 68 -18.10 4.19 -2.96
CA LYS A 68 -16.95 3.28 -3.00
C LYS A 68 -17.29 1.89 -2.41
N GLY A 69 -18.42 1.34 -2.82
CA GLY A 69 -18.94 0.03 -2.41
C GLY A 69 -19.77 0.03 -1.12
N ARG A 70 -19.83 1.15 -0.36
CA ARG A 70 -20.61 1.17 0.89
C ARG A 70 -22.10 1.13 0.66
N SER A 71 -22.57 1.87 -0.32
CA SER A 71 -23.98 1.93 -0.72
C SER A 71 -24.35 0.86 -1.75
N ALA A 72 -23.45 -0.08 -2.07
CA ALA A 72 -23.73 -1.17 -2.98
C ALA A 72 -24.79 -2.11 -2.38
N SER A 73 -25.78 -2.45 -3.19
CA SER A 73 -26.78 -3.49 -2.93
C SER A 73 -26.13 -4.88 -2.84
N ASP A 74 -26.86 -5.85 -2.29
CA ASP A 74 -26.35 -7.23 -2.17
C ASP A 74 -26.01 -7.85 -3.53
N SER A 75 -26.79 -7.55 -4.57
CA SER A 75 -26.50 -8.01 -5.94
C SER A 75 -25.22 -7.39 -6.52
N GLU A 76 -25.00 -6.09 -6.32
CA GLU A 76 -23.77 -5.42 -6.77
C GLU A 76 -22.55 -5.96 -6.02
N ARG A 77 -22.71 -6.29 -4.73
CA ARG A 77 -21.63 -6.90 -3.93
C ARG A 77 -21.26 -8.29 -4.43
N GLU A 78 -22.23 -9.12 -4.80
CA GLU A 78 -21.95 -10.43 -5.37
C GLU A 78 -21.31 -10.33 -6.76
N GLU A 79 -21.72 -9.36 -7.58
CA GLU A 79 -21.05 -9.06 -8.85
C GLU A 79 -19.59 -8.67 -8.62
N ILE A 80 -19.31 -7.70 -7.73
CA ILE A 80 -17.95 -7.28 -7.39
C ILE A 80 -17.11 -8.46 -6.89
N LYS A 81 -17.67 -9.34 -6.04
CA LYS A 81 -16.98 -10.57 -5.59
C LYS A 81 -16.64 -11.49 -6.75
N SER A 82 -17.55 -11.65 -7.72
CA SER A 82 -17.29 -12.46 -8.91
C SER A 82 -16.15 -11.86 -9.75
N LEU A 83 -16.13 -10.54 -9.94
CA LEU A 83 -15.05 -9.84 -10.65
C LEU A 83 -13.70 -9.97 -9.95
N LEU A 84 -13.69 -9.92 -8.62
CA LEU A 84 -12.47 -10.11 -7.83
C LEU A 84 -11.91 -11.53 -7.99
N ARG A 85 -12.76 -12.56 -7.99
CA ARG A 85 -12.32 -13.94 -8.26
C ARG A 85 -11.74 -14.10 -9.65
N GLU A 86 -12.38 -13.51 -10.67
CA GLU A 86 -11.84 -13.50 -12.04
C GLU A 86 -10.46 -12.82 -12.09
N LEU A 87 -10.30 -11.69 -11.39
CA LEU A 87 -9.02 -11.00 -11.29
C LEU A 87 -7.95 -11.86 -10.58
N GLU A 88 -8.33 -12.58 -9.52
CA GLU A 88 -7.46 -13.54 -8.81
C GLU A 88 -7.03 -14.68 -9.72
N ASP A 89 -7.94 -15.24 -10.52
CA ASP A 89 -7.65 -16.31 -11.48
C ASP A 89 -6.71 -15.84 -12.61
N LEU A 90 -6.94 -14.63 -13.14
CA LEU A 90 -6.07 -14.01 -14.16
C LEU A 90 -4.68 -13.71 -13.62
N CYS A 91 -4.61 -13.35 -12.35
CA CYS A 91 -3.38 -13.21 -11.60
C CYS A 91 -2.91 -14.57 -11.07
N THR A 92 -2.79 -15.60 -11.93
CA THR A 92 -2.27 -16.91 -11.50
C THR A 92 -1.02 -16.71 -10.66
N LEU A 93 -1.15 -17.00 -9.37
CA LEU A 93 -0.19 -16.70 -8.30
C LEU A 93 1.15 -17.42 -8.47
N SER A 94 1.34 -18.22 -9.53
CA SER A 94 2.59 -18.92 -9.82
C SER A 94 3.75 -17.99 -10.20
N GLU A 95 3.47 -16.74 -10.62
CA GLU A 95 4.52 -15.74 -10.91
C GLU A 95 4.27 -14.37 -10.27
N VAL A 96 3.17 -14.21 -9.53
CA VAL A 96 2.96 -13.00 -8.73
C VAL A 96 3.97 -13.05 -7.59
N ARG A 97 5.02 -12.24 -7.68
CA ARG A 97 5.91 -11.98 -6.55
C ARG A 97 5.06 -11.50 -5.40
N VAL A 98 4.81 -12.40 -4.45
CA VAL A 98 3.96 -12.11 -3.29
C VAL A 98 4.60 -10.91 -2.58
N CYS A 99 3.82 -9.84 -2.49
CA CYS A 99 4.17 -8.67 -1.72
C CYS A 99 3.40 -8.80 -0.41
N ILE A 100 4.12 -8.94 0.68
CA ILE A 100 3.54 -9.15 2.00
C ILE A 100 3.81 -7.90 2.80
N ALA A 101 2.73 -7.22 3.14
CA ALA A 101 2.78 -6.08 4.04
C ALA A 101 2.40 -6.58 5.44
N LYS A 102 3.37 -6.59 6.34
CA LYS A 102 3.19 -6.87 7.76
C LYS A 102 3.13 -5.55 8.51
N GLN A 103 2.07 -5.37 9.29
CA GLN A 103 1.93 -4.19 10.15
C GLN A 103 1.96 -4.63 11.61
N VAL A 104 2.85 -4.03 12.38
CA VAL A 104 3.04 -4.31 13.80
C VAL A 104 2.72 -3.04 14.58
N ILE A 105 1.71 -3.12 15.43
CA ILE A 105 1.27 -2.04 16.31
C ILE A 105 1.53 -2.51 17.74
N ASP A 106 2.54 -1.91 18.39
CA ASP A 106 2.79 -2.10 19.81
C ASP A 106 1.96 -1.07 20.58
N VAL A 107 0.87 -1.56 21.18
CA VAL A 107 -0.10 -0.70 21.86
C VAL A 107 0.49 -0.13 23.16
N PRO A 108 1.06 -0.94 24.08
CA PRO A 108 1.70 -0.41 25.29
C PRO A 108 2.91 0.48 25.02
N GLY A 109 3.71 0.17 23.99
CA GLY A 109 4.92 0.93 23.65
C GLY A 109 4.66 2.20 22.85
N GLY A 110 3.45 2.41 22.33
CA GLY A 110 3.14 3.55 21.44
C GLY A 110 3.96 3.51 20.15
N LYS A 111 4.34 2.32 19.69
CA LYS A 111 5.18 2.12 18.51
C LYS A 111 4.38 1.51 17.37
N TYR A 112 4.66 2.00 16.17
CA TYR A 112 4.08 1.56 14.93
C TYR A 112 5.19 1.17 13.98
N ARG A 113 5.05 0.01 13.32
CA ARG A 113 6.00 -0.45 12.33
C ARG A 113 5.29 -1.09 11.16
N ASN A 114 5.61 -0.63 9.96
CA ASN A 114 5.15 -1.24 8.71
C ASN A 114 6.34 -1.88 8.03
N GLU A 115 6.22 -3.16 7.70
CA GLU A 115 7.21 -3.92 6.98
C GLU A 115 6.59 -4.41 5.69
N LEU A 116 7.18 -4.05 4.56
CA LEU A 116 6.87 -4.61 3.26
C LEU A 116 7.98 -5.56 2.85
N TYR A 117 7.59 -6.76 2.46
CA TYR A 117 8.44 -7.79 1.89
C TYR A 117 7.98 -8.07 0.46
N VAL A 118 8.92 -8.15 -0.49
CA VAL A 118 8.60 -8.43 -1.89
C VAL A 118 9.41 -9.62 -2.37
N GLY A 119 8.67 -10.60 -2.93
CA GLY A 119 9.23 -11.81 -3.50
C GLY A 119 9.84 -12.77 -2.48
N GLY A 120 9.36 -12.71 -1.24
CA GLY A 120 9.52 -13.78 -0.26
C GLY A 120 8.48 -14.87 -0.47
N SER A 121 8.67 -15.99 0.22
CA SER A 121 7.75 -17.14 0.23
C SER A 121 6.49 -16.92 1.05
N GLY A 122 6.44 -15.85 1.86
CA GLY A 122 5.37 -15.61 2.82
C GLY A 122 5.41 -16.45 4.08
N ALA A 123 6.51 -17.17 4.30
CA ALA A 123 6.83 -17.77 5.59
C ALA A 123 7.32 -16.72 6.59
N ASP A 124 7.20 -17.02 7.89
CA ASP A 124 7.48 -16.12 9.00
C ASP A 124 8.76 -15.29 8.84
N GLY A 125 8.59 -13.98 8.69
CA GLY A 125 9.69 -13.02 8.61
C GLY A 125 10.25 -12.78 7.20
N ASP A 126 9.72 -13.48 6.18
CA ASP A 126 10.08 -13.30 4.77
C ASP A 126 11.60 -13.21 4.57
N GLU A 127 12.35 -14.11 5.22
CA GLU A 127 13.82 -14.14 5.19
C GLU A 127 14.39 -14.24 3.77
N ASP A 128 13.58 -14.74 2.83
CA ASP A 128 13.90 -14.89 1.41
C ASP A 128 13.41 -13.71 0.55
N ALA A 129 12.79 -12.68 1.14
CA ALA A 129 12.41 -11.49 0.40
C ALA A 129 13.64 -10.76 -0.14
N TRP A 130 13.68 -10.59 -1.46
CA TRP A 130 14.78 -9.90 -2.12
C TRP A 130 14.68 -8.38 -1.98
N LEU A 131 13.54 -7.83 -1.61
CA LEU A 131 13.35 -6.41 -1.32
C LEU A 131 12.51 -6.25 -0.05
N THR A 132 12.99 -5.42 0.86
CA THR A 132 12.30 -5.07 2.09
C THR A 132 12.20 -3.56 2.24
N ALA A 133 11.08 -3.08 2.78
CA ALA A 133 10.92 -1.70 3.21
C ALA A 133 10.35 -1.68 4.63
N VAL A 134 11.03 -0.99 5.54
CA VAL A 134 10.63 -0.88 6.95
C VAL A 134 10.39 0.59 7.27
N LEU A 135 9.18 0.91 7.70
CA LEU A 135 8.77 2.21 8.21
C LEU A 135 8.55 2.10 9.72
N ASP A 136 9.41 2.72 10.51
CA ASP A 136 9.22 2.86 11.94
C ASP A 136 8.56 4.22 12.25
N ALA A 137 7.65 4.20 13.21
CA ALA A 137 6.91 5.36 13.68
C ALA A 137 6.50 5.20 15.15
N SER A 138 6.12 6.31 15.77
CA SER A 138 5.34 6.29 17.00
C SER A 138 3.88 6.62 16.70
N TRP A 139 2.96 6.13 17.52
CA TRP A 139 1.55 6.49 17.39
C TRP A 139 0.97 6.97 18.72
N SER A 140 -0.03 7.83 18.65
CA SER A 140 -0.85 8.25 19.79
C SER A 140 -2.31 8.32 19.38
N GLU A 141 -3.22 8.15 20.33
CA GLU A 141 -4.63 8.52 20.12
C GLU A 141 -4.73 10.00 19.74
N TRP A 142 -5.66 10.30 18.85
CA TRP A 142 -5.86 11.63 18.31
C TRP A 142 -7.29 12.08 18.59
N ASP A 143 -7.42 13.32 19.06
CA ASP A 143 -8.69 13.92 19.49
C ASP A 143 -9.60 14.36 18.32
N GLY A 144 -9.18 14.09 17.08
CA GLY A 144 -9.94 14.41 15.87
C GLY A 144 -9.79 15.86 15.39
N LYS A 145 -9.05 16.74 16.08
CA LYS A 145 -8.78 18.09 15.57
C LYS A 145 -7.89 18.02 14.33
N PHE A 146 -8.03 18.93 13.38
CA PHE A 146 -7.18 18.87 12.18
C PHE A 146 -5.72 19.24 12.52
N LEU A 147 -4.77 18.45 11.99
CA LEU A 147 -3.34 18.77 12.02
C LEU A 147 -3.09 19.90 11.02
N ASP A 148 -3.12 21.14 11.50
CA ASP A 148 -2.72 22.34 10.77
C ASP A 148 -3.66 22.77 9.63
N SER A 149 -4.75 23.48 9.98
CA SER A 149 -5.44 24.35 9.03
C SER A 149 -4.78 25.73 9.06
N GLY A 150 -3.76 25.93 8.23
CA GLY A 150 -3.32 27.28 7.90
C GLY A 150 -4.52 28.10 7.39
N THR A 151 -5.10 28.91 8.29
CA THR A 151 -6.11 29.95 8.03
C THR A 151 -7.35 29.47 7.24
N GLY A 152 -8.28 28.83 7.94
CA GLY A 152 -9.62 28.57 7.44
C GLY A 152 -10.38 27.70 8.41
N ASP A 153 -11.25 28.33 9.21
CA ASP A 153 -12.16 27.66 10.14
C ASP A 153 -13.16 26.82 9.32
N VAL A 154 -12.82 25.55 9.10
CA VAL A 154 -13.75 24.58 8.53
C VAL A 154 -14.39 23.88 9.72
N SER A 155 -15.59 24.35 10.08
CA SER A 155 -16.41 23.72 11.12
C SER A 155 -16.51 22.23 10.86
N ALA A 156 -16.09 21.43 11.84
CA ALA A 156 -16.27 19.99 11.84
C ALA A 156 -17.76 19.70 11.57
N SER A 157 -18.07 18.94 10.52
CA SER A 157 -19.42 18.46 10.32
C SER A 157 -19.82 17.56 11.49
N ASP A 158 -21.03 17.73 12.01
CA ASP A 158 -21.63 16.95 13.12
C ASP A 158 -21.91 15.47 12.74
N GLY A 159 -21.00 14.85 11.97
CA GLY A 159 -21.07 13.44 11.63
C GLY A 159 -20.86 12.61 12.88
N VAL A 160 -21.86 11.77 13.20
CA VAL A 160 -21.82 10.80 14.28
C VAL A 160 -20.50 10.01 14.21
N ASP A 161 -19.69 10.09 15.26
CA ASP A 161 -18.48 9.29 15.40
C ASP A 161 -18.88 7.85 15.72
N TYR A 162 -18.76 6.96 14.73
CA TYR A 162 -19.09 5.54 14.84
C TYR A 162 -18.04 4.73 15.65
N GLY A 163 -17.41 5.35 16.65
CA GLY A 163 -16.36 4.72 17.46
C GLY A 163 -15.06 4.46 16.67
N ALA A 164 -14.79 5.27 15.63
CA ALA A 164 -13.59 5.11 14.82
C ALA A 164 -12.40 5.71 15.56
N THR A 165 -11.50 4.86 16.06
CA THR A 165 -10.30 5.35 16.73
C THR A 165 -9.41 6.05 15.71
N THR A 166 -9.13 7.32 15.96
CA THR A 166 -8.24 8.13 15.14
C THR A 166 -6.87 8.17 15.81
N TRP A 167 -5.83 7.88 15.05
CA TRP A 167 -4.45 7.87 15.52
C TRP A 167 -3.63 8.93 14.80
N LYS A 168 -2.72 9.56 15.53
CA LYS A 168 -1.64 10.36 14.96
C LYS A 168 -0.41 9.45 14.89
N VAL A 169 0.16 9.30 13.70
CA VAL A 169 1.34 8.48 13.44
C VAL A 169 2.49 9.40 13.06
N ASP A 170 3.48 9.51 13.93
CA ASP A 170 4.69 10.33 13.75
C ASP A 170 5.80 9.44 13.19
N PHE A 171 6.16 9.66 11.92
CA PHE A 171 7.17 8.85 11.23
C PHE A 171 8.57 9.14 11.75
N GLU A 172 9.35 8.09 12.02
CA GLU A 172 10.71 8.17 12.53
C GLU A 172 11.71 7.88 11.42
N THR A 173 11.62 6.68 10.82
CA THR A 173 12.58 6.21 9.80
C THR A 173 11.93 5.36 8.72
N LEU A 174 12.39 5.53 7.48
CA LEU A 174 12.13 4.61 6.36
C LEU A 174 13.44 3.99 5.91
N GLN A 175 13.53 2.67 5.94
CA GLN A 175 14.66 1.90 5.44
C GLN A 175 14.22 1.01 4.28
N ILE A 176 14.99 0.98 3.21
CA ILE A 176 14.78 0.07 2.07
C ILE A 176 16.06 -0.74 1.90
N SER A 177 15.92 -2.06 1.82
CA SER A 177 17.03 -2.99 1.61
C SER A 177 16.71 -3.94 0.45
N ALA A 178 17.71 -4.33 -0.32
CA ALA A 178 17.58 -5.37 -1.33
C ALA A 178 18.62 -6.46 -1.10
N PHE A 179 18.20 -7.72 -1.11
CA PHE A 179 19.04 -8.89 -0.81
C PHE A 179 19.79 -8.73 0.53
N GLY A 180 19.11 -8.18 1.54
CA GLY A 180 19.69 -7.86 2.85
C GLY A 180 20.66 -6.67 2.87
N ILE A 181 20.93 -6.02 1.73
CA ILE A 181 21.83 -4.87 1.64
C ILE A 181 21.01 -3.58 1.75
N PRO A 182 21.30 -2.70 2.72
CA PRO A 182 20.59 -1.43 2.85
C PRO A 182 20.89 -0.53 1.65
N LEU A 183 19.85 -0.14 0.92
CA LEU A 183 19.96 0.75 -0.24
C LEU A 183 19.65 2.19 0.12
N PHE A 184 18.73 2.39 1.06
CA PHE A 184 18.20 3.70 1.40
C PHE A 184 17.80 3.75 2.86
N THR A 185 18.10 4.86 3.52
CA THR A 185 17.61 5.15 4.87
C THR A 185 17.30 6.63 4.95
N GLN A 186 16.06 6.95 5.31
CA GLN A 186 15.61 8.30 5.53
C GLN A 186 15.12 8.45 6.95
N LYS A 187 15.69 9.40 7.68
CA LYS A 187 15.14 9.89 8.93
C LYS A 187 14.18 11.03 8.63
N PHE A 188 12.97 10.96 9.16
CA PHE A 188 12.01 12.04 9.01
C PHE A 188 12.32 13.18 9.99
N LYS A 189 11.88 14.39 9.64
CA LYS A 189 11.99 15.54 10.55
C LYS A 189 10.99 15.36 11.68
N ALA A 190 11.34 15.83 12.89
CA ALA A 190 10.39 15.86 14.00
C ALA A 190 9.08 16.55 13.59
N GLY A 191 7.94 15.98 13.99
CA GLY A 191 6.61 16.45 13.61
C GLY A 191 6.13 16.00 12.22
N THR A 192 6.89 15.16 11.51
CA THR A 192 6.40 14.53 10.27
C THR A 192 5.37 13.46 10.63
N ALA A 193 4.09 13.84 10.64
CA ALA A 193 3.00 12.98 11.09
C ALA A 193 1.86 12.86 10.06
N ARG A 194 1.06 11.80 10.23
CA ARG A 194 -0.18 11.56 9.48
C ARG A 194 -1.30 11.11 10.41
N THR A 195 -2.54 11.26 9.96
CA THR A 195 -3.73 10.82 10.69
C THR A 195 -4.23 9.52 10.08
N TRP A 196 -4.40 8.51 10.93
CA TRP A 196 -4.87 7.19 10.56
C TRP A 196 -6.23 7.00 11.20
N LYS A 197 -7.23 6.64 10.40
CA LYS A 197 -8.57 6.33 10.90
C LYS A 197 -8.80 4.84 10.76
N MET A 198 -9.06 4.18 11.87
CA MET A 198 -9.36 2.76 11.88
C MET A 198 -10.86 2.55 12.06
N THR A 199 -11.42 1.70 11.21
CA THR A 199 -12.81 1.24 11.26
C THR A 199 -12.80 -0.28 11.32
N TYR A 200 -13.60 -0.85 12.21
CA TYR A 200 -13.74 -2.29 12.33
C TYR A 200 -14.79 -2.76 11.32
N LEU A 201 -14.44 -3.75 10.50
CA LEU A 201 -15.42 -4.43 9.63
C LEU A 201 -16.05 -5.59 10.42
N ASP A 202 -15.23 -6.33 11.14
CA ASP A 202 -15.59 -7.42 12.06
C ASP A 202 -14.49 -7.60 13.13
N ASP A 203 -14.54 -8.69 13.91
CA ASP A 203 -13.60 -8.98 15.00
C ASP A 203 -12.16 -9.28 14.51
N GLU A 204 -12.02 -9.71 13.26
CA GLU A 204 -10.75 -10.15 12.65
C GLU A 204 -10.22 -9.15 11.61
N THR A 205 -11.12 -8.38 10.99
CA THR A 205 -10.85 -7.52 9.84
C THR A 205 -11.01 -6.05 10.20
N ARG A 206 -9.96 -5.28 9.93
CA ARG A 206 -9.91 -3.84 10.15
C ARG A 206 -9.67 -3.12 8.84
N ILE A 207 -10.39 -2.02 8.65
CA ILE A 207 -10.19 -1.08 7.56
C ILE A 207 -9.44 0.11 8.13
N VAL A 208 -8.22 0.35 7.65
CA VAL A 208 -7.44 1.53 8.01
C VAL A 208 -7.41 2.48 6.83
N ARG A 209 -7.66 3.75 7.13
CA ARG A 209 -7.58 4.84 6.20
C ARG A 209 -6.43 5.74 6.62
N ALA A 210 -5.42 5.84 5.78
CA ALA A 210 -4.33 6.77 6.02
C ALA A 210 -4.63 8.07 5.26
N GLY A 211 -4.88 9.14 5.99
CA GLY A 211 -5.15 10.46 5.43
C GLY A 211 -3.94 11.38 5.54
N LYS A 212 -3.71 12.21 4.51
CA LYS A 212 -2.63 13.20 4.49
C LYS A 212 -2.79 14.29 5.55
N THR A 213 -4.02 14.81 5.68
CA THR A 213 -4.38 15.98 6.50
C THR A 213 -5.68 15.77 7.28
N GLY A 214 -6.15 14.53 7.42
CA GLY A 214 -7.49 14.22 7.96
C GLY A 214 -8.66 14.54 7.01
N ARG A 215 -8.39 14.94 5.75
CA ARG A 215 -9.42 15.18 4.74
C ARG A 215 -9.85 13.85 4.10
N PRO A 216 -11.16 13.62 3.89
CA PRO A 216 -11.66 12.37 3.30
C PRO A 216 -11.11 12.06 1.89
N ASP A 217 -10.78 13.10 1.12
CA ASP A 217 -10.33 12.96 -0.28
C ASP A 217 -8.87 12.49 -0.41
N ASP A 218 -8.10 12.60 0.68
CA ASP A 218 -6.70 12.19 0.75
C ASP A 218 -6.52 10.78 1.35
N ASP A 219 -7.63 10.07 1.62
CA ASP A 219 -7.60 8.78 2.29
C ASP A 219 -7.22 7.65 1.32
N VAL A 220 -6.13 6.96 1.65
CA VAL A 220 -5.81 5.64 1.07
C VAL A 220 -6.38 4.57 2.00
N ILE A 221 -7.15 3.62 1.43
CA ILE A 221 -7.82 2.56 2.17
C ILE A 221 -6.97 1.29 2.12
N PHE A 222 -6.71 0.72 3.29
CA PHE A 222 -6.02 -0.55 3.50
C PHE A 222 -6.91 -1.51 4.28
N TYR A 223 -6.84 -2.79 3.94
CA TYR A 223 -7.44 -3.87 4.71
C TYR A 223 -6.34 -4.55 5.54
N MET A 224 -6.64 -4.80 6.82
CA MET A 224 -5.79 -5.55 7.73
C MET A 224 -6.58 -6.72 8.28
N ILE A 225 -5.98 -7.90 8.20
CA ILE A 225 -6.48 -9.10 8.86
C ILE A 225 -5.60 -9.32 10.09
N ARG A 226 -6.23 -9.54 11.24
CA ARG A 226 -5.51 -9.88 12.46
C ARG A 226 -4.89 -11.27 12.30
N GLY A 227 -3.56 -11.35 12.34
CA GLY A 227 -2.88 -12.65 12.40
C GLY A 227 -3.31 -13.41 13.66
N SER A 228 -3.70 -14.67 13.49
CA SER A 228 -3.89 -15.60 14.61
C SER A 228 -2.53 -15.84 15.28
N THR A 229 -2.34 -15.30 16.48
CA THR A 229 -1.21 -15.61 17.36
C THR A 229 -1.27 -17.04 17.87
#